data_AF-A0A562D6P7-F1
#
_entry.id   AF-A0A562D6P7-F1
#
_cell.length_a   1.000
_cell.length_b   1.000
_cell.length_c   1.000
_cell.angle_alpha   90.00
_cell.angle_beta   90.00
_cell.angle_gamma   90.00
#
_symmetry.space_group_name_H-M   'P 1'
#
loop_
_entity.id
_entity.type
_entity.pdbx_description
1 polymer ?
#
loop_
_entity_poly.entity_id
_entity_poly.type
_entity_poly.pdbx_seq_one_letter_code
_entity_poly.pdbx_strand_id
1 'polypeptide(L)'
;MKHRFQVLSLLALAGLSAAAQADTLLIERVDKPLAAKPERGLSMAEVEARFGAPQEKLDPRGGQKKQWPAIHRWVYPDYVVYFEKDRVIDVVAHKASPNEIGPKPPVR
;
A
#
# COMPACT_ATOMS: atom_id res chain seq x y z
N MET A 1 5.58 -0.85 -61.58
CA MET A 1 6.61 -1.21 -60.56
C MET A 1 6.53 -0.38 -59.27
N LYS A 2 5.83 0.77 -59.22
CA LYS A 2 5.75 1.65 -58.04
C LYS A 2 4.87 1.12 -56.88
N HIS A 3 3.83 0.34 -57.18
CA HIS A 3 2.94 -0.26 -56.17
C HIS A 3 3.60 -1.36 -55.33
N ARG A 4 4.60 -2.07 -55.89
CA ARG A 4 5.37 -3.09 -55.15
C ARG A 4 6.18 -2.48 -54.01
N PHE A 5 6.71 -1.27 -54.21
CA PHE A 5 7.41 -0.51 -53.17
C PHE A 5 6.46 0.03 -52.10
N GLN A 6 5.24 0.45 -52.48
CA GLN A 6 4.22 0.90 -51.53
C GLN A 6 3.71 -0.22 -50.61
N VAL A 7 3.57 -1.44 -51.13
CA VAL A 7 3.16 -2.62 -50.33
C VAL A 7 4.24 -3.00 -49.31
N LEU A 8 5.53 -2.90 -49.67
CA LEU A 8 6.63 -3.11 -48.71
C LEU A 8 6.65 -2.07 -47.58
N SER A 9 6.34 -0.80 -47.90
CA SER A 9 6.26 0.27 -46.89
C SER A 9 5.08 0.08 -45.93
N LEU A 10 3.96 -0.49 -46.38
CA LEU A 10 2.79 -0.75 -45.55
C LEU A 10 3.03 -1.91 -44.56
N LEU A 11 3.79 -2.93 -44.97
CA LEU A 11 4.16 -4.07 -44.11
C LEU A 11 5.18 -3.70 -43.03
N ALA A 12 6.11 -2.77 -43.32
CA ALA A 12 7.10 -2.30 -42.35
C ALA A 12 6.47 -1.49 -41.20
N LEU A 13 5.34 -0.82 -41.43
CA LEU A 13 4.64 -0.02 -40.41
C LEU A 13 3.78 -0.86 -39.44
N ALA A 14 3.42 -2.09 -39.83
CA ALA A 14 2.60 -2.97 -38.99
C ALA A 14 3.38 -3.62 -37.83
N GLY A 15 4.73 -3.63 -37.91
CA GLY A 15 5.62 -4.23 -36.91
C GLY A 15 5.87 -3.39 -35.65
N LEU A 16 5.43 -2.13 -35.61
CA LEU A 16 5.58 -1.24 -34.45
C LEU A 16 4.41 -1.33 -33.44
N SER A 17 3.70 -2.46 -33.42
CA SER A 17 2.75 -2.75 -32.34
C SER A 17 3.54 -3.16 -31.10
N ALA A 18 4.12 -2.16 -30.42
CA ALA A 18 4.79 -2.33 -29.14
C ALA A 18 3.81 -3.00 -28.17
N ALA A 19 4.22 -4.13 -27.59
CA ALA A 19 3.46 -4.82 -26.57
C ALA A 19 3.22 -3.86 -25.40
N ALA A 20 1.99 -3.36 -25.27
CA ALA A 20 1.57 -2.63 -24.09
C ALA A 20 1.65 -3.59 -22.90
N GLN A 21 2.68 -3.45 -22.07
CA GLN A 21 2.76 -4.11 -20.77
C GLN A 21 1.82 -3.35 -19.83
N ALA A 22 0.69 -3.96 -19.49
CA ALA A 22 -0.24 -3.40 -18.51
C ALA A 22 0.08 -4.00 -17.13
N ASP A 23 0.25 -3.13 -16.14
CA ASP A 23 0.38 -3.55 -14.75
C ASP A 23 -0.97 -4.10 -14.26
N THR A 24 -0.98 -5.34 -13.78
CA THR A 24 -2.17 -5.89 -13.09
C THR A 24 -2.09 -5.49 -11.63
N LEU A 25 -2.85 -4.45 -11.26
CA LEU A 25 -2.97 -4.03 -9.87
C LEU A 25 -4.03 -4.87 -9.16
N LEU A 26 -3.65 -5.49 -8.04
CA LEU A 26 -4.52 -6.32 -7.21
C LEU A 26 -5.39 -5.40 -6.32
N ILE A 27 -6.43 -4.82 -6.92
CA ILE A 27 -7.36 -3.89 -6.25
C ILE A 27 -8.28 -4.62 -5.27
N GLU A 28 -8.58 -5.90 -5.50
CA GLU A 28 -9.50 -6.72 -4.70
C GLU A 28 -9.11 -6.88 -3.22
N ARG A 29 -7.85 -6.60 -2.85
CA ARG A 29 -7.39 -6.78 -1.46
C ARG A 29 -7.77 -5.62 -0.53
N VAL A 30 -8.15 -4.46 -1.07
CA VAL A 30 -8.59 -3.32 -0.25
C VAL A 30 -9.84 -3.68 0.56
N ASP A 31 -10.68 -4.59 0.04
CA ASP A 31 -11.95 -4.98 0.66
C ASP A 31 -11.87 -6.25 1.51
N LYS A 32 -10.72 -6.92 1.63
CA LYS A 32 -10.63 -8.07 2.53
C LYS A 32 -10.66 -7.55 3.97
N PRO A 33 -11.73 -7.78 4.76
CA PRO A 33 -11.78 -7.31 6.12
C PRO A 33 -10.65 -8.01 6.88
N LEU A 34 -9.64 -7.24 7.31
CA LEU A 34 -8.78 -7.68 8.39
C LEU A 34 -9.73 -8.06 9.54
N ALA A 35 -9.59 -9.28 10.06
CA ALA A 35 -10.30 -9.69 11.27
C ALA A 35 -10.13 -8.60 12.34
N ALA A 36 -11.17 -8.40 13.17
CA ALA A 36 -11.31 -7.35 14.19
C ALA A 36 -10.02 -6.52 14.38
N LYS A 37 -9.95 -5.38 13.68
CA LYS A 37 -8.83 -4.43 13.80
C LYS A 37 -9.24 -3.25 14.67
N PRO A 38 -8.29 -2.58 15.34
CA PRO A 38 -8.56 -1.33 16.02
C PRO A 38 -9.20 -0.30 15.10
N GLU A 39 -10.25 0.36 15.57
CA GLU A 39 -10.80 1.53 14.91
C GLU A 39 -9.91 2.75 15.17
N ARG A 40 -9.97 3.72 14.24
CA ARG A 40 -9.26 4.99 14.38
C ARG A 40 -9.76 5.73 15.62
N GLY A 41 -8.84 6.33 16.39
CA GLY A 41 -9.16 7.10 17.60
C GLY A 41 -9.18 6.32 18.90
N LEU A 42 -9.13 4.97 18.87
CA LEU A 42 -8.92 4.18 20.09
C LEU A 42 -7.59 4.56 20.76
N SER A 43 -7.57 4.54 22.10
CA SER A 43 -6.33 4.72 22.86
C SER A 43 -5.46 3.46 22.82
N MET A 44 -4.15 3.61 23.04
CA MET A 44 -3.23 2.48 23.19
C MET A 44 -3.71 1.47 24.24
N ALA A 45 -4.26 1.95 25.37
CA ALA A 45 -4.79 1.10 26.42
C ALA A 45 -6.02 0.31 25.97
N GLU A 46 -6.97 0.95 25.27
CA GLU A 46 -8.13 0.27 24.71
C GLU A 46 -7.74 -0.76 23.64
N VAL A 47 -6.71 -0.45 22.85
CA VAL A 47 -6.17 -1.40 21.87
C VAL A 47 -5.56 -2.61 22.57
N GLU A 48 -4.70 -2.39 23.57
CA GLU A 48 -4.08 -3.49 24.32
C GLU A 48 -5.13 -4.32 25.06
N ALA A 49 -6.18 -3.70 25.62
CA ALA A 49 -7.24 -4.39 26.33
C ALA A 49 -8.14 -5.25 25.41
N ARG A 50 -8.44 -4.77 24.19
CA ARG A 50 -9.34 -5.45 23.25
C ARG A 50 -8.65 -6.45 22.33
N PHE A 51 -7.41 -6.17 21.95
CA PHE A 51 -6.65 -6.94 20.94
C PHE A 51 -5.44 -7.66 21.54
N GLY A 52 -5.14 -7.43 22.82
CA GLY A 52 -3.98 -8.01 23.51
C GLY A 52 -2.70 -7.22 23.30
N ALA A 53 -1.63 -7.68 23.94
CA ALA A 53 -0.30 -7.08 23.80
C ALA A 53 0.23 -7.25 22.36
N PRO A 54 0.86 -6.22 21.79
CA PRO A 54 1.49 -6.34 20.48
C PRO A 54 2.70 -7.28 20.53
N GLN A 55 3.03 -7.89 19.39
CA GLN A 55 4.23 -8.73 19.25
C GLN A 55 5.51 -7.89 19.37
N GLU A 56 5.48 -6.67 18.83
CA GLU A 56 6.62 -5.75 18.86
C GLU A 56 6.12 -4.29 18.95
N LYS A 57 6.81 -3.49 19.78
CA LYS A 57 6.63 -2.04 19.84
C LYS A 57 7.85 -1.40 19.18
N LEU A 58 7.72 -0.99 17.92
CA LEU A 58 8.82 -0.39 17.15
C LEU A 58 9.16 1.00 17.65
N ASP A 59 10.41 1.41 17.42
CA ASP A 59 10.85 2.76 17.74
C ASP A 59 9.95 3.82 17.08
N PRO A 60 9.54 4.84 17.87
CA PRO A 60 8.74 5.93 17.34
C PRO A 60 9.52 6.70 16.27
N ARG A 61 8.81 7.22 15.27
CA ARG A 61 9.38 8.04 14.20
C ARG A 61 8.77 9.42 14.24
N GLY A 62 9.54 10.44 13.86
CA GLY A 62 9.16 11.83 14.05
C GLY A 62 9.56 12.34 15.44
N GLY A 63 8.91 13.39 15.93
CA GLY A 63 9.16 14.01 17.23
C GLY A 63 10.30 15.05 17.25
N GLN A 64 11.06 15.23 16.17
CA GLN A 64 12.17 16.19 16.15
C GLN A 64 11.70 17.66 16.13
N LYS A 65 10.46 17.90 15.71
CA LYS A 65 9.85 19.23 15.63
C LYS A 65 8.39 19.14 16.07
N LYS A 66 7.84 20.25 16.57
CA LYS A 66 6.43 20.31 16.97
C LYS A 66 5.47 19.96 15.82
N GLN A 67 5.84 20.30 14.58
CA GLN A 67 5.05 19.98 13.38
C GLN A 67 5.16 18.50 12.95
N TRP A 68 6.12 17.75 13.49
CA TRP A 68 6.36 16.35 13.16
C TRP A 68 6.06 15.52 14.40
N PRO A 69 4.79 15.20 14.69
CA PRO A 69 4.45 14.44 15.88
C PRO A 69 5.14 13.07 15.85
N ALA A 70 5.46 12.55 17.04
CA ALA A 70 6.01 11.22 17.16
C ALA A 70 4.91 10.18 16.87
N ILE A 71 5.23 9.26 15.97
CA ILE A 71 4.35 8.16 15.57
C ILE A 71 4.87 6.86 16.16
N HIS A 72 4.10 6.29 17.07
CA HIS A 72 4.36 4.97 17.64
C HIS A 72 3.78 3.88 16.73
N ARG A 73 4.45 2.73 16.67
CA ARG A 73 4.07 1.65 15.76
C ARG A 73 4.10 0.33 16.50
N TRP A 74 2.94 -0.30 16.61
CA TRP A 74 2.79 -1.59 17.28
C TRP A 74 2.46 -2.67 16.25
N VAL A 75 3.22 -3.76 16.27
CA VAL A 75 3.09 -4.87 15.34
C VAL A 75 2.20 -5.94 15.95
N TYR A 76 1.15 -6.29 15.21
CA TYR A 76 0.29 -7.43 15.45
C TYR A 76 0.49 -8.47 14.33
N PRO A 77 -0.02 -9.71 14.48
CA PRO A 77 0.24 -10.78 13.53
C PRO A 77 -0.12 -10.45 12.08
N ASP A 78 -1.22 -9.72 11.86
CA ASP A 78 -1.76 -9.45 10.53
C ASP A 78 -1.59 -7.99 10.07
N TYR A 79 -1.27 -7.08 10.99
CA TYR A 79 -1.23 -5.65 10.73
C TYR A 79 -0.31 -4.88 11.69
N VAL A 80 0.01 -3.64 11.31
CA VAL A 80 0.68 -2.66 12.18
C VAL A 80 -0.30 -1.53 12.51
N VAL A 81 -0.40 -1.22 13.80
CA VAL A 81 -1.20 -0.11 14.31
C VAL A 81 -0.28 1.10 14.52
N TYR A 82 -0.66 2.22 13.92
CA TYR A 82 0.05 3.49 14.02
C TYR A 82 -0.69 4.40 14.98
N PHE A 83 0.05 4.99 15.92
CA PHE A 83 -0.50 5.90 16.91
C PHE A 83 0.21 7.24 16.83
N GLU A 84 -0.56 8.32 16.94
CA GLU A 84 -0.04 9.63 17.29
C GLU A 84 -0.37 9.88 18.76
N LYS A 85 0.65 10.20 19.57
CA LYS A 85 0.53 10.22 21.04
C LYS A 85 0.01 8.85 21.52
N ASP A 86 -1.20 8.80 22.06
CA ASP A 86 -1.87 7.60 22.55
C ASP A 86 -3.00 7.12 21.62
N ARG A 87 -3.27 7.76 20.49
CA ARG A 87 -4.48 7.50 19.67
C ARG A 87 -4.15 6.83 18.35
N VAL A 88 -4.94 5.82 17.98
CA VAL A 88 -4.84 5.15 16.66
C VAL A 88 -5.10 6.18 15.56
N ILE A 89 -4.12 6.33 14.67
CA ILE A 89 -4.26 7.11 13.45
C ILE A 89 -4.40 6.23 12.21
N ASP A 90 -3.84 5.03 12.19
CA ASP A 90 -3.98 4.14 11.04
C ASP A 90 -3.71 2.67 11.40
N VAL A 91 -4.24 1.76 10.59
CA VAL A 91 -4.00 0.32 10.71
C VAL A 91 -3.70 -0.25 9.32
N VAL A 92 -2.47 -0.72 9.13
CA VAL A 92 -1.97 -1.18 7.83
C VAL A 92 -1.74 -2.68 7.87
N ALA A 93 -2.37 -3.41 6.95
CA ALA A 93 -2.15 -4.85 6.77
C ALA A 93 -0.71 -5.15 6.35
N HIS A 94 -0.16 -6.30 6.78
CA HIS A 94 1.09 -6.78 6.20
C HIS A 94 0.92 -7.13 4.71
N LYS A 95 2.00 -6.96 3.95
CA LYS A 95 2.06 -7.42 2.55
C LYS A 95 1.90 -8.94 2.51
N ALA A 96 1.06 -9.44 1.60
CA ALA A 96 0.82 -10.87 1.42
C ALA A 96 1.97 -11.55 0.66
N SER A 97 2.72 -10.79 -0.15
CA SER A 97 3.94 -11.27 -0.81
C SER A 97 5.00 -10.16 -0.92
N PRO A 98 6.30 -10.49 -1.01
CA PRO A 98 7.37 -9.51 -1.16
C PRO A 98 7.22 -8.61 -2.40
N ASN A 99 6.63 -9.14 -3.48
CA ASN A 99 6.43 -8.45 -4.75
C ASN A 99 5.08 -7.71 -4.84
N GLU A 100 4.33 -7.61 -3.73
CA GLU A 100 3.06 -6.86 -3.72
C GLU A 100 3.33 -5.35 -3.87
N ILE A 101 2.83 -4.82 -4.99
CA ILE A 101 2.76 -3.39 -5.30
C ILE A 101 1.35 -2.94 -4.91
N GLY A 102 1.27 -2.10 -3.87
CA GLY A 102 0.00 -1.51 -3.43
C GLY A 102 -0.62 -0.59 -4.49
N PRO A 103 -1.88 -0.18 -4.33
CA PRO A 103 -2.55 0.70 -5.28
C PRO A 103 -1.74 1.98 -5.51
N LYS A 104 -1.60 2.37 -6.78
CA LYS A 104 -0.92 3.61 -7.16
C LYS A 104 -1.56 4.79 -6.42
N PRO A 105 -0.78 5.66 -5.74
CA PRO A 105 -1.33 6.83 -5.08
C PRO A 105 -2.13 7.68 -6.07
N PRO A 106 -3.26 8.28 -5.66
CA PRO A 106 -4.01 9.17 -6.52
C PRO A 106 -3.11 10.31 -6.99
N VAL A 107 -3.03 10.49 -8.31
CA VAL A 107 -2.34 11.64 -8.91
C VAL A 107 -3.20 12.87 -8.59
N ARG A 108 -2.62 13.83 -7.85
CA ARG A 108 -3.26 15.13 -7.61
C ARG A 108 -2.94 16.09 -8.74
#